data_AF-A0A0C3FKX7-F1
#
_entry.id   AF-A0A0C3FKX7-F1
#
_cell.length_a   1.000
_cell.length_b   1.000
_cell.length_c   1.000
_cell.angle_alpha   90.00
_cell.angle_beta   90.00
_cell.angle_gamma   90.00
#
_symmetry.space_group_name_H-M   'P 1'
#
loop_
_entity.id
_entity.type
_entity.pdbx_description
1 polymer ?
#
loop_
_entity_poly.entity_id
_entity_poly.type
_entity_poly.pdbx_seq_one_letter_code
_entity_poly.pdbx_strand_id
1 'polypeptide(L)'
;MMSNFINKIKEKTSRSKGNKDEQQFSIQPHPAKSNNPAEVEGPQVGAGLNSNPEMQAHHARGPHVPSQEIKNNLEQPLSRDELRARAAELNK
;
A
#
# COMPACT_ATOMS: atom_id res chain seq x y z
N MET A 1 -15.63 66.94 -24.01
CA MET A 1 -15.65 66.21 -22.72
C MET A 1 -16.24 64.82 -22.96
N MET A 2 -15.87 63.82 -22.15
CA MET A 2 -16.31 62.40 -22.15
C MET A 2 -15.39 61.38 -22.85
N SER A 3 -14.25 61.04 -22.21
CA SER A 3 -13.53 59.77 -22.50
C SER A 3 -12.71 59.19 -21.34
N ASN A 4 -12.71 59.81 -20.14
CA ASN A 4 -11.85 59.35 -19.03
C ASN A 4 -12.49 58.30 -18.10
N PHE A 5 -13.78 58.00 -18.26
CA PHE A 5 -14.47 57.02 -17.42
C PHE A 5 -14.29 55.56 -17.90
N ILE A 6 -14.19 55.36 -19.23
CA ILE A 6 -14.11 54.01 -19.82
C ILE A 6 -12.75 53.36 -19.53
N ASN A 7 -11.67 54.14 -19.52
CA ASN A 7 -10.32 53.65 -19.24
C ASN A 7 -10.14 53.20 -17.77
N LYS A 8 -10.83 53.83 -16.83
CA LYS A 8 -10.72 53.52 -15.39
C LYS A 8 -11.44 52.23 -14.99
N ILE A 9 -12.46 51.83 -15.76
CA ILE A 9 -13.19 50.57 -15.54
C ILE A 9 -12.40 49.39 -16.14
N LYS A 10 -11.74 49.59 -17.29
CA LYS A 10 -10.92 48.55 -17.94
C LYS A 10 -9.64 48.20 -17.13
N GLU A 11 -9.10 49.14 -16.37
CA GLU A 11 -7.90 48.92 -15.55
C GLU A 11 -8.18 48.15 -14.24
N LYS A 12 -9.43 48.20 -13.75
CA LYS A 12 -9.82 47.52 -12.50
C LYS A 12 -10.14 46.03 -12.68
N THR A 13 -10.41 45.56 -13.91
CA THR A 13 -10.82 44.17 -14.17
C THR A 13 -9.69 43.25 -14.65
N SER A 14 -8.48 43.75 -14.89
CA SER A 14 -7.35 42.94 -15.39
C SER A 14 -6.21 42.69 -14.38
N ARG A 15 -6.31 43.19 -13.14
CA ARG A 15 -5.32 42.87 -12.09
C ARG A 15 -5.70 41.59 -11.35
N SER A 16 -5.41 40.45 -11.97
CA SER A 16 -5.13 39.23 -11.23
C SER A 16 -3.85 39.46 -10.40
N LYS A 17 -4.01 39.85 -9.14
CA LYS A 17 -2.93 39.85 -8.15
C LYS A 17 -2.74 38.40 -7.70
N GLY A 18 -1.91 37.65 -8.41
CA GLY A 18 -1.32 36.44 -7.85
C GLY A 18 -0.45 36.84 -6.65
N ASN A 19 -0.73 36.27 -5.48
CA ASN A 19 0.08 36.42 -4.27
C ASN A 19 1.53 36.04 -4.59
N LYS A 20 2.48 36.96 -4.34
CA LYS A 20 3.91 36.75 -4.56
C LYS A 20 4.66 36.33 -3.28
N ASP A 21 3.93 36.08 -2.19
CA ASP A 21 4.49 35.94 -0.83
C ASP A 21 4.28 34.54 -0.23
N GLU A 22 3.94 33.53 -1.04
CA GLU A 22 3.83 32.14 -0.58
C GLU A 22 5.21 31.45 -0.66
N GLN A 23 5.60 30.76 0.42
CA GLN A 23 6.88 30.05 0.49
C GLN A 23 6.91 28.89 -0.53
N GLN A 24 7.75 29.02 -1.56
CA GLN A 24 7.90 28.00 -2.60
C GLN A 24 8.93 26.95 -2.17
N PHE A 25 8.49 25.70 -2.03
CA PHE A 25 9.38 24.56 -1.81
C PHE A 25 9.60 23.82 -3.14
N SER A 26 10.87 23.60 -3.50
CA SER A 26 11.23 22.74 -4.62
C SER A 26 11.13 21.29 -4.17
N ILE A 27 10.14 20.56 -4.69
CA ILE A 27 10.05 19.12 -4.55
C ILE A 27 11.06 18.49 -5.50
N GLN A 28 12.06 17.78 -4.96
CA GLN A 28 12.91 16.93 -5.79
C GLN A 28 12.05 15.81 -6.39
N PRO A 29 12.28 15.40 -7.64
CA PRO A 29 11.59 14.24 -8.19
C PRO A 29 11.87 13.03 -7.30
N HIS A 30 10.82 12.29 -6.93
CA HIS A 30 11.04 11.03 -6.24
C HIS A 30 11.77 10.06 -7.19
N PRO A 31 12.71 9.23 -6.69
CA PRO A 31 13.53 8.36 -7.53
C PRO A 31 12.70 7.31 -8.28
N ALA A 32 11.47 7.02 -7.83
CA ALA A 32 10.58 6.07 -8.49
C ALA A 32 10.15 6.60 -9.86
N LYS A 33 10.63 5.95 -10.92
CA LYS A 33 10.28 6.25 -12.32
C LYS A 33 8.99 5.56 -12.78
N SER A 34 8.47 4.65 -11.97
CA SER A 34 7.32 3.80 -12.25
C SER A 34 6.43 3.67 -11.03
N ASN A 35 5.12 3.54 -11.24
CA ASN A 35 4.14 3.23 -10.19
C ASN A 35 4.09 1.72 -9.88
N ASN A 36 5.10 0.97 -10.32
CA ASN A 36 5.25 -0.45 -10.03
C ASN A 36 6.10 -0.62 -8.76
N PRO A 37 5.53 -1.13 -7.64
CA PRO A 37 6.28 -1.33 -6.41
C PRO A 37 7.46 -2.30 -6.56
N ALA A 38 7.45 -3.17 -7.57
CA ALA A 38 8.55 -4.10 -7.85
C ALA A 38 9.81 -3.43 -8.43
N GLU A 39 9.73 -2.19 -8.92
CA GLU A 39 10.88 -1.50 -9.55
C GLU A 39 11.73 -0.70 -8.55
N VAL A 40 11.21 -0.43 -7.34
CA VAL A 40 11.89 0.41 -6.33
C VAL A 40 12.80 -0.40 -5.41
N GLU A 41 12.65 -1.72 -5.38
CA GLU A 41 13.41 -2.59 -4.49
C GLU A 41 14.53 -3.31 -5.27
N GLY A 42 15.69 -2.65 -5.40
CA GLY A 42 16.95 -3.39 -5.55
C GLY A 42 17.13 -4.33 -4.33
N PRO A 43 17.91 -5.41 -4.41
CA PRO A 43 18.02 -6.36 -3.30
C PRO A 43 18.51 -5.65 -2.02
N GLN A 44 17.58 -5.39 -1.09
CA GLN A 44 17.85 -4.74 0.19
C GLN A 44 18.12 -5.82 1.23
N VAL A 45 19.22 -5.70 1.95
CA VAL A 45 19.55 -6.60 3.07
C VAL A 45 18.48 -6.39 4.15
N GLY A 46 17.67 -7.42 4.43
CA GLY A 46 16.58 -7.34 5.42
C GLY A 46 15.18 -7.04 4.85
N ALA A 47 14.97 -7.10 3.53
CA ALA A 47 13.65 -6.90 2.89
C ALA A 47 12.59 -7.99 3.18
N GLY A 48 12.77 -8.82 4.21
CA GLY A 48 11.85 -9.88 4.58
C GLY A 48 11.58 -10.86 3.43
N LEU A 49 10.32 -11.07 3.08
CA LEU A 49 9.93 -12.01 2.01
C LEU A 49 10.41 -11.58 0.61
N ASN A 50 10.80 -10.32 0.41
CA ASN A 50 11.34 -9.85 -0.87
C ASN A 50 12.81 -10.20 -1.06
N SER A 51 13.56 -10.55 0.00
CA SER A 51 14.99 -10.86 -0.11
C SER A 51 15.28 -12.25 -0.68
N ASN A 52 14.30 -13.15 -0.69
CA ASN A 52 14.44 -14.48 -1.28
C ASN A 52 13.34 -14.68 -2.35
N PRO A 53 13.71 -14.70 -3.64
CA PRO A 53 12.77 -14.90 -4.75
C PRO A 53 11.83 -16.11 -4.56
N GLU A 54 12.36 -17.21 -4.02
CA GLU A 54 11.62 -18.46 -3.78
C GLU A 54 10.54 -18.36 -2.69
N MET A 55 10.62 -17.35 -1.82
CA MET A 55 9.70 -17.14 -0.69
C MET A 55 8.77 -15.94 -0.90
N GLN A 56 8.81 -15.29 -2.07
CA GLN A 56 7.94 -14.16 -2.37
C GLN A 56 6.47 -14.60 -2.45
N ALA A 57 5.56 -13.73 -2.02
CA ALA A 57 4.12 -14.01 -2.01
C ALA A 57 3.56 -14.39 -3.39
N HIS A 58 4.17 -13.90 -4.46
CA HIS A 58 3.79 -14.20 -5.85
C HIS A 58 4.34 -15.53 -6.38
N HIS A 59 5.30 -16.15 -5.68
CA HIS A 59 5.85 -17.49 -5.96
C HIS A 59 5.30 -18.56 -5.00
N ALA A 60 4.32 -18.21 -4.15
CA ALA A 60 3.65 -19.18 -3.31
C ALA A 60 3.04 -20.28 -4.19
N ARG A 61 3.42 -21.53 -3.92
CA ARG A 61 2.76 -22.70 -4.52
C ARG A 61 1.25 -22.55 -4.29
N GLY A 62 0.44 -22.94 -5.27
CA GLY A 62 -1.01 -23.01 -5.10
C GLY A 62 -1.41 -23.81 -3.85
N PRO A 63 -2.68 -23.78 -3.43
CA PRO A 63 -3.13 -24.45 -2.21
C PRO A 63 -2.63 -25.90 -2.18
N HIS A 64 -1.84 -26.23 -1.17
CA HIS A 64 -1.25 -27.56 -1.04
C HIS A 64 -2.36 -28.58 -0.83
N VAL A 65 -2.51 -29.52 -1.76
CA VAL A 65 -3.41 -30.67 -1.61
C VAL A 65 -2.59 -31.83 -1.02
N PRO A 66 -2.88 -32.29 0.20
CA PRO A 66 -2.12 -33.36 0.83
C PRO A 66 -2.21 -34.67 0.05
N SER A 67 -1.13 -35.45 0.05
CA SER A 67 -1.10 -36.81 -0.52
C SER A 67 -2.04 -37.75 0.25
N GLN A 68 -2.37 -38.90 -0.35
CA GLN A 68 -3.26 -39.86 0.28
C GLN A 68 -2.66 -40.45 1.56
N GLU A 69 -1.35 -40.63 1.62
CA GLU A 69 -0.61 -41.05 2.82
C GLU A 69 -0.79 -40.05 3.97
N ILE A 70 -0.68 -38.75 3.70
CA ILE A 70 -0.88 -37.71 4.71
C ILE A 70 -2.33 -37.73 5.19
N LYS A 71 -3.29 -37.83 4.27
CA LYS A 71 -4.72 -37.87 4.62
C LYS A 71 -5.09 -39.03 5.53
N ASN A 72 -4.50 -40.21 5.29
CA ASN A 72 -4.81 -41.42 6.05
C ASN A 72 -4.16 -41.45 7.44
N ASN A 73 -3.08 -40.68 7.64
CA ASN A 73 -2.36 -40.59 8.91
C ASN A 73 -2.83 -39.42 9.80
N LEU A 74 -3.82 -38.64 9.35
CA LEU A 74 -4.42 -37.59 10.17
C LEU A 74 -5.35 -38.21 11.22
N GLU A 75 -5.25 -37.70 12.44
CA GLU A 75 -6.18 -38.06 13.52
C GLU A 75 -7.61 -37.63 13.18
N GLN A 76 -8.59 -38.34 13.74
CA GLN A 76 -9.99 -37.96 13.60
C GLN A 76 -10.25 -36.66 14.36
N PRO A 77 -11.09 -35.75 13.80
CA PRO A 77 -11.45 -34.53 14.50
C PRO A 77 -12.18 -34.87 15.80
N LEU A 78 -11.80 -34.19 16.88
CA LEU A 78 -12.47 -34.30 18.17
C LEU A 78 -13.93 -33.83 18.08
N SER A 79 -14.78 -34.43 18.91
CA SER A 79 -16.17 -34.01 19.05
C SER A 79 -16.28 -32.61 19.67
N ARG A 80 -17.44 -31.97 19.50
CA ARG A 80 -17.67 -30.62 20.00
C ARG A 80 -17.54 -30.51 21.52
N ASP A 81 -17.94 -31.53 22.25
CA ASP A 81 -17.88 -31.54 23.72
C ASP A 81 -16.46 -31.77 24.22
N GLU A 82 -15.67 -32.62 23.56
CA GLU A 82 -14.23 -32.80 23.84
C GLU A 82 -13.44 -31.51 23.59
N LEU A 83 -13.74 -30.79 22.50
CA LEU A 83 -13.11 -29.51 22.20
C LEU A 83 -13.38 -28.46 23.28
N ARG A 84 -14.61 -28.42 23.83
CA ARG A 84 -14.96 -27.51 24.94
C ARG A 84 -14.22 -27.86 26.21
N ALA A 85 -14.15 -29.14 26.56
CA ALA A 85 -13.42 -29.60 27.74
C ALA A 85 -11.94 -29.24 27.66
N ARG A 86 -11.30 -29.49 26.50
CA ARG A 86 -9.90 -29.14 26.25
C ARG A 86 -9.66 -27.63 26.32
N ALA A 87 -10.59 -26.83 25.77
CA ALA A 87 -10.51 -25.37 25.86
C ALA A 87 -10.59 -24.88 27.32
N ALA A 88 -11.44 -25.49 28.15
CA ALA A 88 -11.52 -25.15 29.58
C ALA A 88 -10.26 -25.58 30.35
N GLU A 89 -9.64 -26.70 29.98
CA GLU A 89 -8.38 -27.16 30.57
C GLU A 89 -7.21 -26.22 30.25
N LEU A 90 -7.10 -25.74 29.01
CA LEU A 90 -6.04 -24.84 28.56
C LEU A 90 -6.15 -23.41 29.12
N ASN A 91 -7.35 -23.00 29.55
CA ASN A 91 -7.59 -21.67 30.14
C ASN A 91 -7.53 -21.69 31.69
N LYS A 92 -6.89 -22.71 32.28
CA LYS A 92 -6.52 -22.72 33.69
C LYS A 92 -5.25 -21.93 33.93
#